data_AF-A0A1G0LU70-F1
#
_entry.id   AF-A0A1G0LU70-F1
#
_cell.length_a   1.000
_cell.length_b   1.000
_cell.length_c   1.000
_cell.angle_alpha   90.00
_cell.angle_beta   90.00
_cell.angle_gamma   90.00
#
_symmetry.space_group_name_H-M   'P 1'
#
loop_
_entity.id
_entity.type
_entity.pdbx_description
1 polymer ?
#
loop_
_entity_poly.entity_id
_entity_poly.type
_entity_poly.pdbx_seq_one_letter_code
_entity_poly.pdbx_strand_id
1 'polypeptide(L)'
;MRKPVTRLLLLAGLGLTVACSERAGVRGREDTGASSSDATPERVEEVRIDGVLEDLVPIRSLAVAPDGTIAVTQDQDGAVRFFTSSGEALGSFGRNGEGPGEFRGLNRLGWLADTLWVLDAMQARITLISPERELVRTIRTPTRAGPAPADSGRIPEFPIAIPIGIRGDGALHVMLMPGVGQPVPEPYRDATAWGIVSLSGIIGRIVSVRRPPSDAAVRLSSARGVSVASVPFTSRTHYGVSGRQPERPCRVSR
;
A
#
# COMPACT_ATOMS: atom_id res chain seq x y z
N MET A 1 -12.98 14.43 -42.74
CA MET A 1 -11.66 13.81 -43.06
C MET A 1 -10.93 13.50 -41.75
N ARG A 2 -10.22 12.38 -41.64
CA ARG A 2 -9.36 12.04 -40.48
C ARG A 2 -7.90 12.39 -40.78
N LYS A 3 -7.13 12.82 -39.76
CA LYS A 3 -5.69 12.56 -39.47
C LYS A 3 -5.16 13.63 -38.49
N PRO A 4 -4.08 13.36 -37.72
CA PRO A 4 -3.69 12.09 -37.10
C PRO A 4 -3.52 12.22 -35.57
N VAL A 5 -3.67 11.11 -34.83
CA VAL A 5 -3.23 11.06 -33.41
C VAL A 5 -1.82 10.48 -33.37
N THR A 6 -0.83 11.34 -33.15
CA THR A 6 0.54 10.89 -32.86
C THR A 6 0.59 10.40 -31.41
N ARG A 7 0.66 9.07 -31.22
CA ARG A 7 1.01 8.49 -29.91
C ARG A 7 2.47 8.84 -29.61
N LEU A 8 2.69 9.61 -28.54
CA LEU A 8 4.01 9.73 -27.91
C LEU A 8 3.93 9.08 -26.52
N LEU A 9 4.63 7.95 -26.34
CA LEU A 9 4.97 7.49 -24.99
C LEU A 9 5.94 8.50 -24.38
N LEU A 10 5.70 8.93 -23.14
CA LEU A 10 6.77 9.42 -22.28
C LEU A 10 6.77 8.63 -20.97
N LEU A 11 7.86 7.89 -20.76
CA LEU A 11 8.24 7.32 -19.48
C LEU A 11 8.91 8.40 -18.62
N ALA A 12 8.75 8.28 -17.31
CA ALA A 12 9.58 8.87 -16.25
C ALA A 12 9.83 10.40 -16.29
N GLY A 13 9.13 11.12 -15.41
CA GLY A 13 9.52 12.47 -14.96
C GLY A 13 9.59 12.52 -13.43
N LEU A 14 10.77 12.81 -12.88
CA LEU A 14 10.92 13.16 -11.46
C LEU A 14 10.34 14.57 -11.22
N GLY A 15 9.79 14.81 -10.03
CA GLY A 15 9.41 16.15 -9.59
C GLY A 15 8.83 16.19 -8.18
N LEU A 16 9.67 16.50 -7.18
CA LEU A 16 9.23 16.98 -5.86
C LEU A 16 9.84 18.37 -5.65
N THR A 17 9.07 19.39 -5.28
CA THR A 17 8.70 19.95 -3.94
C THR A 17 7.92 21.26 -4.23
N VAL A 18 6.92 21.81 -3.49
CA VAL A 18 6.82 22.92 -2.46
C VAL A 18 7.09 24.45 -2.79
N ALA A 19 6.11 25.35 -3.07
CA ALA A 19 6.30 26.84 -3.04
C ALA A 19 5.08 27.76 -2.70
N CYS A 20 5.28 28.56 -1.65
CA CYS A 20 4.38 29.52 -0.97
C CYS A 20 3.99 30.77 -1.83
N SER A 21 3.13 31.71 -1.41
CA SER A 21 3.17 32.56 -0.19
C SER A 21 1.79 33.22 0.13
N GLU A 22 1.56 33.96 1.22
CA GLU A 22 2.30 35.15 1.71
C GLU A 22 2.35 35.27 3.25
N ARG A 23 3.33 36.02 3.79
CA ARG A 23 3.59 36.20 5.24
C ARG A 23 3.44 37.67 5.67
N ALA A 24 2.87 37.88 6.86
CA ALA A 24 3.12 39.09 7.64
C ALA A 24 4.34 38.91 8.58
N GLY A 25 5.50 39.41 8.16
CA GLY A 25 6.53 40.01 9.02
C GLY A 25 7.33 39.17 10.04
N VAL A 26 8.50 38.65 9.64
CA VAL A 26 9.76 38.69 10.42
C VAL A 26 10.93 38.90 9.44
N ARG A 27 11.89 39.79 9.75
CA ARG A 27 13.09 40.07 8.92
C ARG A 27 14.20 39.04 9.18
N GLY A 28 14.96 38.62 8.16
CA GLY A 28 16.19 37.85 8.41
C GLY A 28 16.90 37.11 7.26
N ARG A 29 17.29 37.82 6.19
CA ARG A 29 18.37 37.49 5.21
C ARG A 29 18.23 36.21 4.33
N GLU A 30 18.83 36.28 3.15
CA GLU A 30 18.70 35.33 2.03
C GLU A 30 19.63 34.10 2.15
N ASP A 31 19.22 33.00 1.52
CA ASP A 31 20.11 32.22 0.64
C ASP A 31 19.29 31.56 -0.48
N THR A 32 19.89 31.34 -1.65
CA THR A 32 19.16 31.19 -2.93
C THR A 32 19.07 29.75 -3.47
N GLY A 33 17.99 29.45 -4.19
CA GLY A 33 18.10 28.61 -5.40
C GLY A 33 17.57 27.17 -5.38
N ALA A 34 16.29 26.96 -5.05
CA ALA A 34 15.50 25.89 -5.68
C ALA A 34 14.01 26.27 -5.70
N SER A 35 13.47 26.67 -6.85
CA SER A 35 12.01 26.82 -7.00
C SER A 35 11.38 25.46 -7.12
N SER A 36 11.12 24.89 -5.98
CA SER A 36 10.01 24.02 -5.73
C SER A 36 8.67 24.71 -6.16
N SER A 37 7.62 23.96 -6.50
CA SER A 37 6.26 24.36 -6.86
C SER A 37 5.24 23.78 -5.85
N ASP A 38 4.32 24.57 -5.27
CA ASP A 38 3.28 24.02 -4.38
C ASP A 38 2.22 23.29 -5.21
N ALA A 39 2.50 22.02 -5.51
CA ALA A 39 1.49 21.08 -5.90
C ALA A 39 0.56 20.82 -4.71
N THR A 40 -0.51 21.61 -4.61
CA THR A 40 -1.67 21.26 -3.80
C THR A 40 -2.29 19.98 -4.38
N PRO A 41 -2.43 18.90 -3.59
CA PRO A 41 -2.95 17.65 -4.12
C PRO A 41 -4.43 17.80 -4.47
N GLU A 42 -4.74 17.79 -5.76
CA GLU A 42 -6.12 17.78 -6.25
C GLU A 42 -6.75 16.39 -6.04
N ARG A 43 -7.98 16.37 -5.52
CA ARG A 43 -8.78 15.14 -5.45
C ARG A 43 -9.62 15.03 -6.71
N VAL A 44 -9.22 14.13 -7.60
CA VAL A 44 -10.07 13.66 -8.71
C VAL A 44 -10.86 12.44 -8.23
N GLU A 45 -12.17 12.40 -8.52
CA GLU A 45 -12.96 11.17 -8.42
C GLU A 45 -12.85 10.43 -9.76
N GLU A 46 -12.17 9.29 -9.75
CA GLU A 46 -11.87 8.53 -10.97
C GLU A 46 -12.97 7.51 -11.31
N VAL A 47 -13.56 6.92 -10.29
CA VAL A 47 -14.56 5.84 -10.40
C VAL A 47 -15.51 5.89 -9.21
N ARG A 48 -16.76 5.48 -9.42
CA ARG A 48 -17.76 5.30 -8.37
C ARG A 48 -18.38 3.92 -8.52
N ILE A 49 -18.38 3.17 -7.42
CA ILE A 49 -18.97 1.83 -7.34
C ILE A 49 -20.11 1.92 -6.32
N ASP A 50 -21.29 1.37 -6.65
CA ASP A 50 -22.43 1.37 -5.73
C ASP A 50 -22.26 0.26 -4.69
N GLY A 51 -21.95 0.66 -3.45
CA GLY A 51 -21.70 -0.29 -2.37
C GLY A 51 -22.94 -1.02 -1.84
N VAL A 52 -24.15 -0.64 -2.23
CA VAL A 52 -25.37 -1.41 -1.92
C VAL A 52 -25.61 -2.46 -3.00
N LEU A 53 -25.44 -2.10 -4.27
CA LEU A 53 -25.57 -3.03 -5.40
C LEU A 53 -24.54 -4.15 -5.33
N GLU A 54 -23.29 -3.79 -5.02
CA GLU A 54 -22.13 -4.70 -5.06
C GLU A 54 -21.83 -5.37 -3.70
N ASP A 55 -22.73 -5.22 -2.73
CA ASP A 55 -22.61 -5.70 -1.35
C ASP A 55 -21.24 -5.36 -0.72
N LEU A 56 -20.94 -4.06 -0.65
CA LEU A 56 -19.68 -3.53 -0.13
C LEU A 56 -19.83 -2.96 1.29
N VAL A 57 -19.14 -3.58 2.24
CA VAL A 57 -18.83 -2.98 3.55
C VAL A 57 -17.57 -2.10 3.45
N PRO A 58 -17.21 -1.31 4.49
CA PRO A 58 -15.99 -0.51 4.48
C PRO A 58 -14.73 -1.32 4.12
N ILE A 59 -14.15 -1.03 2.96
CA ILE A 59 -12.99 -1.75 2.42
C ILE A 59 -11.73 -1.51 3.26
N ARG A 60 -10.97 -2.58 3.53
CA ARG A 60 -9.66 -2.49 4.20
C ARG A 60 -8.52 -2.23 3.21
N SER A 61 -8.56 -2.83 2.03
CA SER A 61 -7.52 -2.71 1.00
C SER A 61 -8.12 -2.75 -0.41
N LEU A 62 -7.47 -2.05 -1.34
CA LEU A 62 -7.74 -2.10 -2.77
C LEU A 62 -6.44 -1.98 -3.57
N ALA A 63 -6.42 -2.50 -4.79
CA ALA A 63 -5.36 -2.26 -5.76
C ALA A 63 -5.91 -2.20 -7.19
N VAL A 64 -5.31 -1.34 -8.00
CA VAL A 64 -5.64 -1.16 -9.42
C VAL A 64 -4.52 -1.77 -10.26
N ALA A 65 -4.87 -2.62 -11.21
CA ALA A 65 -3.94 -3.28 -12.12
C ALA A 65 -3.53 -2.35 -13.29
N PRO A 66 -2.49 -2.70 -14.07
CA PRO A 66 -2.06 -1.89 -15.22
C PRO A 66 -3.11 -1.72 -16.33
N ASP A 67 -4.07 -2.65 -16.44
CA ASP A 67 -5.20 -2.58 -17.38
C ASP A 67 -6.41 -1.78 -16.84
N GLY A 68 -6.36 -1.35 -15.58
CA GLY A 68 -7.43 -0.64 -14.88
C GLY A 68 -8.36 -1.53 -14.04
N THR A 69 -8.14 -2.85 -13.98
CA THR A 69 -8.91 -3.76 -13.11
C THR A 69 -8.72 -3.41 -11.65
N ILE A 70 -9.83 -3.21 -10.93
CA ILE A 70 -9.83 -2.83 -9.51
C ILE A 70 -10.17 -4.08 -8.68
N ALA A 71 -9.31 -4.45 -7.73
CA ALA A 71 -9.59 -5.48 -6.74
C ALA A 71 -9.81 -4.85 -5.36
N VAL A 72 -10.84 -5.28 -4.62
CA VAL A 72 -11.13 -4.82 -3.25
C VAL A 72 -11.32 -6.00 -2.30
N THR A 73 -10.81 -5.89 -1.07
CA THR A 73 -11.07 -6.87 0.00
C THR A 73 -12.45 -6.67 0.61
N GLN A 74 -13.17 -7.76 0.88
CA GLN A 74 -14.42 -7.78 1.64
C GLN A 74 -14.30 -8.77 2.80
N ASP A 75 -14.22 -8.23 4.01
CA ASP A 75 -13.95 -9.00 5.23
C ASP A 75 -15.18 -9.71 5.79
N GLN A 76 -16.39 -9.29 5.41
CA GLN A 76 -17.64 -9.87 5.91
C GLN A 76 -17.84 -11.31 5.42
N ASP A 77 -17.43 -11.60 4.18
CA ASP A 77 -17.60 -12.89 3.50
C ASP A 77 -16.26 -13.55 3.13
N GLY A 78 -15.14 -12.87 3.36
CA GLY A 78 -13.80 -13.39 3.06
C GLY A 78 -13.50 -13.44 1.57
N ALA A 79 -14.11 -12.56 0.77
CA ALA A 79 -13.92 -12.51 -0.68
C ALA A 79 -13.11 -11.30 -1.15
N VAL A 80 -12.52 -11.42 -2.34
CA VAL A 80 -12.04 -10.29 -3.14
C VAL A 80 -13.04 -10.05 -4.26
N ARG A 81 -13.57 -8.83 -4.37
CA ARG A 81 -14.44 -8.42 -5.49
C ARG A 81 -13.63 -7.65 -6.54
N PHE A 82 -13.94 -7.86 -7.81
CA PHE A 82 -13.22 -7.29 -8.95
C PHE A 82 -14.15 -6.40 -9.78
N PHE A 83 -13.62 -5.27 -10.26
CA PHE A 83 -14.34 -4.30 -11.07
C PHE A 83 -13.50 -3.82 -12.26
N THR A 84 -14.17 -3.37 -13.31
CA THR A 84 -13.53 -2.64 -14.41
C THR A 84 -13.03 -1.26 -13.95
N SER A 85 -12.28 -0.57 -14.81
CA SER A 85 -11.93 0.84 -14.61
C SER A 85 -13.14 1.80 -14.61
N SER A 86 -14.29 1.38 -15.15
CA SER A 86 -15.58 2.09 -15.06
C SER A 86 -16.37 1.75 -13.79
N GLY A 87 -15.94 0.77 -12.99
CA GLY A 87 -16.61 0.33 -11.77
C GLY A 87 -17.66 -0.77 -11.94
N GLU A 88 -17.73 -1.39 -13.13
CA GLU A 88 -18.66 -2.50 -13.42
C GLU A 88 -18.12 -3.81 -12.84
N ALA A 89 -18.98 -4.65 -12.26
CA ALA A 89 -18.60 -5.89 -11.62
C ALA A 89 -18.02 -6.92 -12.60
N LEU A 90 -16.87 -7.49 -12.24
CA LEU A 90 -16.20 -8.59 -12.96
C LEU A 90 -16.26 -9.93 -12.22
N GLY A 91 -17.00 -9.98 -11.10
CA GLY A 91 -17.10 -11.16 -10.23
C GLY A 91 -16.19 -11.10 -9.00
N SER A 92 -16.05 -12.23 -8.31
CA SER A 92 -15.34 -12.34 -7.04
C SER A 92 -14.49 -13.62 -6.96
N PHE A 93 -13.58 -13.65 -5.98
CA PHE A 93 -12.78 -14.82 -5.63
C PHE A 93 -12.73 -15.03 -4.12
N GLY A 94 -12.82 -16.29 -3.70
CA GLY A 94 -12.66 -16.71 -2.32
C GLY A 94 -13.92 -16.61 -1.46
N ARG A 95 -13.78 -17.06 -0.21
CA ARG A 95 -14.79 -17.07 0.84
C ARG A 95 -14.12 -17.26 2.21
N ASN A 96 -14.86 -17.02 3.28
CA ASN A 96 -14.48 -17.38 4.64
C ASN A 96 -14.15 -18.88 4.75
N GLY A 97 -12.95 -19.21 5.23
CA GLY A 97 -12.48 -20.59 5.36
C GLY A 97 -10.96 -20.70 5.52
N GLU A 98 -10.40 -21.89 5.34
CA GLU A 98 -8.97 -22.18 5.53
C GLU A 98 -8.34 -23.00 4.39
N GLY A 99 -9.17 -23.61 3.54
CA GLY A 99 -8.76 -24.38 2.38
C GLY A 99 -8.15 -23.53 1.26
N PRO A 100 -7.81 -24.15 0.12
CA PRO A 100 -7.28 -23.45 -1.05
C PRO A 100 -8.25 -22.37 -1.55
N GLY A 101 -7.76 -21.13 -1.71
CA GLY A 101 -8.56 -19.99 -2.14
C GLY A 101 -9.50 -19.38 -1.09
N GLU A 102 -9.57 -19.94 0.12
CA GLU A 102 -10.35 -19.40 1.24
C GLU A 102 -9.53 -18.40 2.08
N PHE A 103 -10.19 -17.61 2.92
CA PHE A 103 -9.56 -16.57 3.73
C PHE A 103 -10.16 -16.47 5.14
N ARG A 104 -9.35 -16.02 6.11
CA ARG A 104 -9.74 -15.60 7.47
C ARG A 104 -9.37 -14.16 7.79
N GLY A 105 -8.33 -13.60 7.14
CA GLY A 105 -7.79 -12.29 7.50
C GLY A 105 -7.22 -11.51 6.32
N LEU A 106 -8.07 -11.12 5.37
CA LEU A 106 -7.72 -10.31 4.20
C LEU A 106 -7.08 -8.97 4.64
N ASN A 107 -5.76 -8.84 4.53
CA ASN A 107 -5.05 -7.68 5.08
C ASN A 107 -4.59 -6.69 4.01
N ARG A 108 -3.93 -7.20 2.97
CA ARG A 108 -3.32 -6.42 1.88
C ARG A 108 -3.44 -7.19 0.58
N LEU A 109 -3.53 -6.46 -0.52
CA LEU A 109 -3.42 -7.04 -1.85
C LEU A 109 -2.67 -6.09 -2.79
N GLY A 110 -2.23 -6.62 -3.93
CA GLY A 110 -1.52 -5.87 -4.96
C GLY A 110 -1.25 -6.72 -6.19
N TRP A 111 -0.71 -6.10 -7.23
CA TRP A 111 -0.50 -6.76 -8.53
C TRP A 111 0.96 -7.11 -8.76
N LEU A 112 1.21 -8.32 -9.25
CA LEU A 112 2.49 -8.79 -9.79
C LEU A 112 2.26 -9.07 -11.28
N ALA A 113 2.57 -8.08 -12.11
CA ALA A 113 2.10 -8.02 -13.50
C ALA A 113 0.56 -8.12 -13.58
N ASP A 114 0.04 -9.21 -14.10
CA ASP A 114 -1.38 -9.54 -14.28
C ASP A 114 -1.97 -10.36 -13.11
N THR A 115 -1.12 -10.90 -12.24
CA THR A 115 -1.49 -11.79 -11.16
C THR A 115 -1.72 -11.00 -9.88
N LEU A 116 -2.91 -11.10 -9.28
CA LEU A 116 -3.19 -10.50 -7.98
C LEU A 116 -2.54 -11.34 -6.88
N TRP A 117 -1.83 -10.71 -5.96
CA TRP A 117 -1.45 -11.31 -4.68
C TRP A 117 -2.31 -10.77 -3.54
N VAL A 118 -2.72 -11.65 -2.64
CA VAL A 118 -3.58 -11.35 -1.50
C VAL A 118 -2.98 -11.95 -0.24
N LEU A 119 -2.65 -11.11 0.75
CA LEU A 119 -2.17 -11.53 2.06
C LEU A 119 -3.33 -11.86 2.98
N ASP A 120 -3.40 -13.13 3.41
CA ASP A 120 -4.07 -13.52 4.63
C ASP A 120 -3.09 -13.44 5.80
N ALA A 121 -3.26 -12.42 6.64
CA ALA A 121 -2.38 -12.20 7.78
C ALA A 121 -2.65 -13.17 8.94
N MET A 122 -3.88 -13.69 9.08
CA MET A 122 -4.23 -14.65 10.13
C MET A 122 -3.72 -16.05 9.81
N GLN A 123 -3.64 -16.41 8.54
CA GLN A 123 -3.13 -17.70 8.07
C GLN A 123 -1.66 -17.68 7.64
N ALA A 124 -0.97 -16.53 7.81
CA ALA A 124 0.43 -16.33 7.42
C ALA A 124 0.73 -16.81 6.00
N ARG A 125 -0.13 -16.44 5.04
CA ARG A 125 -0.02 -16.88 3.65
C ARG A 125 -0.42 -15.81 2.65
N ILE A 126 0.21 -15.87 1.48
CA ILE A 126 -0.18 -15.12 0.29
C ILE A 126 -0.86 -16.09 -0.67
N THR A 127 -2.04 -15.71 -1.16
CA THR A 127 -2.73 -16.37 -2.28
C THR A 127 -2.43 -15.59 -3.56
N LEU A 128 -2.05 -16.27 -4.64
CA LEU A 128 -1.95 -15.70 -5.98
C LEU A 128 -3.18 -16.10 -6.82
N ILE A 129 -3.77 -15.12 -7.49
CA ILE A 129 -5.01 -15.24 -8.27
C ILE A 129 -4.75 -14.76 -9.70
N SER A 130 -5.18 -15.53 -10.70
CA SER A 130 -4.98 -15.22 -12.12
C SER A 130 -5.91 -14.12 -12.63
N PRO A 131 -5.68 -13.56 -13.84
CA PRO A 131 -6.62 -12.64 -14.50
C PRO A 131 -8.03 -13.22 -14.69
N GLU A 132 -8.14 -14.55 -14.81
CA GLU A 132 -9.39 -15.32 -14.93
C GLU A 132 -10.10 -15.51 -13.59
N ARG A 133 -9.50 -15.05 -12.48
CA ARG A 133 -9.94 -15.26 -11.08
C ARG A 133 -9.81 -16.72 -10.63
N GLU A 134 -8.75 -17.40 -11.06
CA GLU A 134 -8.43 -18.76 -10.61
C GLU A 134 -7.29 -18.79 -9.59
N LEU A 135 -7.23 -19.83 -8.74
CA LEU A 135 -6.15 -20.02 -7.78
C LEU A 135 -4.87 -20.47 -8.49
N VAL A 136 -3.86 -19.60 -8.55
CA VAL A 136 -2.55 -19.94 -9.12
C VAL A 136 -1.70 -20.71 -8.11
N ARG A 137 -1.52 -20.16 -6.90
CA ARG A 137 -0.79 -20.83 -5.80
C ARG A 137 -1.04 -20.16 -4.45
N THR A 138 -0.70 -20.88 -3.38
CA THR A 138 -0.58 -20.32 -2.03
C THR A 138 0.88 -20.41 -1.56
N ILE A 139 1.39 -19.32 -0.98
CA ILE A 139 2.77 -19.16 -0.50
C ILE A 139 2.72 -18.94 1.01
N ARG A 140 3.40 -19.76 1.82
CA ARG A 140 3.58 -19.46 3.25
C ARG A 140 4.51 -18.25 3.40
N THR A 141 4.18 -17.34 4.31
CA THR A 141 4.96 -16.13 4.58
C THR A 141 5.54 -16.15 5.98
N PRO A 142 6.77 -15.65 6.18
CA PRO A 142 7.36 -15.51 7.51
C PRO A 142 6.57 -14.49 8.34
N THR A 143 6.18 -14.87 9.57
CA THR A 143 5.54 -13.97 10.56
C THR A 143 6.56 -13.23 11.43
N ARG A 144 7.81 -13.67 11.42
CA ARG A 144 8.99 -13.05 12.06
C ARG A 144 10.16 -13.09 11.07
N ALA A 145 11.14 -12.21 11.23
CA ALA A 145 12.33 -12.21 10.38
C ALA A 145 13.61 -12.01 11.20
N GLY A 146 14.68 -12.71 10.82
CA GLY A 146 16.00 -12.64 11.47
C GLY A 146 17.11 -12.23 10.49
N PRO A 147 18.26 -11.75 10.99
CA PRO A 147 19.40 -11.39 10.15
C PRO A 147 19.94 -12.61 9.38
N ALA A 148 20.57 -12.37 8.23
CA ALA A 148 21.51 -13.33 7.67
C ALA A 148 22.71 -13.50 8.63
N PRO A 149 23.42 -14.66 8.65
CA PRO A 149 24.52 -14.89 9.60
C PRO A 149 25.60 -13.79 9.59
N ALA A 150 25.92 -13.23 8.42
CA ALA A 150 26.88 -12.13 8.26
C ALA A 150 26.43 -10.78 8.86
N ASP A 151 25.12 -10.63 9.15
CA ASP A 151 24.52 -9.43 9.73
C ASP A 151 24.14 -9.58 11.22
N SER A 152 24.48 -10.72 11.82
CA SER A 152 24.25 -11.01 13.25
C SER A 152 24.83 -9.90 14.14
N GLY A 153 24.04 -9.42 15.09
CA GLY A 153 24.42 -8.31 15.99
C GLY A 153 24.31 -6.91 15.37
N ARG A 154 24.25 -6.78 14.04
CA ARG A 154 24.02 -5.50 13.34
C ARG A 154 22.55 -5.26 13.00
N ILE A 155 21.82 -6.33 12.69
CA ILE A 155 20.37 -6.31 12.45
C ILE A 155 19.72 -7.21 13.52
N PRO A 156 18.73 -6.72 14.30
CA PRO A 156 18.04 -7.55 15.29
C PRO A 156 17.05 -8.52 14.64
N GLU A 157 16.57 -9.49 15.40
CA GLU A 157 15.34 -10.20 15.04
C GLU A 157 14.11 -9.29 15.20
N PHE A 158 13.18 -9.40 14.25
CA PHE A 158 11.88 -8.75 14.30
C PHE A 158 10.81 -9.83 14.52
N PRO A 159 10.13 -9.85 15.68
CA PRO A 159 9.10 -10.85 15.98
C PRO A 159 7.81 -10.63 15.19
N ILE A 160 7.68 -9.50 14.49
CA ILE A 160 6.56 -9.16 13.62
C ILE A 160 7.11 -8.80 12.24
N ALA A 161 6.79 -9.63 11.25
CA ALA A 161 7.08 -9.44 9.83
C ALA A 161 5.76 -9.49 9.04
N ILE A 162 5.39 -8.39 8.41
CA ILE A 162 4.15 -8.26 7.62
C ILE A 162 4.53 -8.01 6.15
N PRO A 163 4.24 -8.95 5.24
CA PRO A 163 4.42 -8.73 3.80
C PRO A 163 3.61 -7.52 3.32
N ILE A 164 4.24 -6.65 2.54
CA ILE A 164 3.61 -5.48 1.91
C ILE A 164 3.77 -5.49 0.37
N GLY A 165 4.51 -6.45 -0.18
CA GLY A 165 4.69 -6.64 -1.61
C GLY A 165 5.53 -7.86 -1.93
N ILE A 166 5.45 -8.33 -3.17
CA ILE A 166 6.22 -9.46 -3.71
C ILE A 166 7.14 -8.91 -4.80
N ARG A 167 8.38 -9.41 -4.85
CA ARG A 167 9.35 -9.10 -5.90
C ARG A 167 9.33 -10.17 -6.99
N GLY A 168 9.75 -9.81 -8.19
CA GLY A 168 9.92 -10.77 -9.30
C GLY A 168 10.94 -11.88 -9.03
N ASP A 169 11.86 -11.68 -8.07
CA ASP A 169 12.80 -12.71 -7.59
C ASP A 169 12.22 -13.63 -6.49
N GLY A 170 10.93 -13.46 -6.14
CA GLY A 170 10.24 -14.25 -5.12
C GLY A 170 10.50 -13.83 -3.67
N ALA A 171 11.39 -12.87 -3.42
CA ALA A 171 11.54 -12.28 -2.09
C ALA A 171 10.38 -11.29 -1.78
N LEU A 172 10.15 -11.04 -0.49
CA LEU A 172 9.07 -10.19 -0.02
C LEU A 172 9.59 -8.80 0.35
N HIS A 173 8.87 -7.76 -0.02
CA HIS A 173 8.93 -6.48 0.68
C HIS A 173 8.14 -6.62 1.97
N VAL A 174 8.78 -6.35 3.11
CA VAL A 174 8.22 -6.63 4.44
C VAL A 174 8.33 -5.40 5.33
N MET A 175 7.24 -5.09 6.03
CA MET A 175 7.23 -4.20 7.18
C MET A 175 7.62 -5.01 8.43
N LEU A 176 8.68 -4.57 9.08
CA LEU A 176 9.34 -5.22 10.20
C LEU A 176 9.14 -4.37 11.45
N MET A 177 8.56 -4.94 12.51
CA MET A 177 8.27 -4.23 13.75
C MET A 177 8.98 -4.86 14.95
N PRO A 178 9.57 -4.05 15.84
CA PRO A 178 10.18 -4.53 17.08
C PRO A 178 9.12 -5.13 18.02
N GLY A 179 9.56 -6.07 18.87
CA GLY A 179 8.72 -6.62 19.94
C GLY A 179 8.63 -5.67 21.13
N VAL A 180 7.44 -5.56 21.73
CA VAL A 180 7.24 -4.79 22.98
C VAL A 180 8.10 -5.41 24.09
N GLY A 181 8.85 -4.58 24.81
CA GLY A 181 9.68 -5.01 25.95
C GLY A 181 10.98 -5.76 25.60
N GLN A 182 11.32 -5.92 24.31
CA GLN A 182 12.60 -6.50 23.90
C GLN A 182 13.71 -5.42 23.84
N PRO A 183 14.97 -5.74 24.20
CA PRO A 183 16.09 -4.81 24.00
C PRO A 183 16.41 -4.64 22.51
N VAL A 184 15.87 -3.58 21.90
CA VAL A 184 16.09 -3.29 20.48
C VAL A 184 17.24 -2.27 20.31
N PRO A 185 18.26 -2.57 19.51
CA PRO A 185 19.37 -1.67 19.23
C PRO A 185 18.94 -0.53 18.29
N GLU A 186 19.67 0.57 18.33
CA GLU A 186 19.53 1.64 17.34
C GLU A 186 20.01 1.18 15.96
N PRO A 187 19.41 1.65 14.85
CA PRO A 187 18.34 2.66 14.74
C PRO A 187 16.91 2.11 14.87
N TYR A 188 16.75 0.82 15.20
CA TYR A 188 15.47 0.10 15.13
C TYR A 188 14.56 0.32 16.35
N ARG A 189 15.08 0.93 17.42
CA ARG A 189 14.32 1.28 18.61
C ARG A 189 13.23 2.29 18.27
N ASP A 190 12.01 1.98 18.70
CA ASP A 190 10.80 2.78 18.47
C ASP A 190 10.58 3.15 16.98
N ALA A 191 11.08 2.29 16.09
CA ALA A 191 11.04 2.49 14.64
C ALA A 191 10.35 1.33 13.93
N THR A 192 9.69 1.65 12.83
CA THR A 192 9.31 0.66 11.82
C THR A 192 10.47 0.51 10.86
N ALA A 193 10.88 -0.73 10.58
CA ALA A 193 11.82 -1.04 9.52
C ALA A 193 11.09 -1.58 8.29
N TRP A 194 11.63 -1.34 7.11
CA TRP A 194 11.19 -1.96 5.86
C TRP A 194 12.35 -2.70 5.25
N GLY A 195 12.15 -3.97 4.92
CA GLY A 195 13.19 -4.87 4.44
C GLY A 195 12.80 -5.67 3.22
N ILE A 196 13.80 -6.31 2.63
CA ILE A 196 13.64 -7.43 1.69
C ILE A 196 13.97 -8.69 2.47
N VAL A 197 13.00 -9.62 2.52
CA VAL A 197 13.06 -10.85 3.34
C VAL A 197 12.74 -12.05 2.46
N SER A 198 13.48 -13.15 2.64
CA SER A 198 13.19 -14.42 1.97
C SER A 198 11.89 -15.05 2.48
N LEU A 199 11.35 -16.04 1.76
CA LEU A 199 10.23 -16.85 2.25
C LEU A 199 10.57 -17.65 3.53
N SER A 200 11.86 -17.89 3.79
CA SER A 200 12.36 -18.49 5.03
C SER A 200 12.54 -17.51 6.20
N GLY A 201 12.20 -16.22 6.03
CA GLY A 201 12.31 -15.22 7.09
C GLY A 201 13.71 -14.61 7.28
N ILE A 202 14.63 -14.81 6.34
CA ILE A 202 15.98 -14.21 6.39
C ILE A 202 15.92 -12.81 5.79
N ILE A 203 16.34 -11.81 6.57
CA ILE A 203 16.49 -10.41 6.12
C ILE A 203 17.72 -10.34 5.23
N GLY A 204 17.51 -10.17 3.93
CA GLY A 204 18.60 -9.96 2.96
C GLY A 204 19.03 -8.49 2.86
N ARG A 205 18.13 -7.54 3.19
CA ARG A 205 18.45 -6.11 3.23
C ARG A 205 17.42 -5.31 4.02
N ILE A 206 17.88 -4.40 4.89
CA ILE A 206 17.06 -3.29 5.39
C ILE A 206 17.08 -2.16 4.34
N VAL A 207 15.90 -1.73 3.89
CA VAL A 207 15.71 -0.69 2.87
C VAL A 207 15.49 0.68 3.52
N SER A 208 14.78 0.74 4.64
CA SER A 208 14.54 1.96 5.40
C SER A 208 14.22 1.65 6.85
N VAL A 209 14.50 2.59 7.76
CA VAL A 209 14.07 2.58 9.16
C VAL A 209 13.54 3.97 9.47
N ARG A 210 12.33 4.09 10.01
CA ARG A 210 11.71 5.38 10.37
C ARG A 210 11.01 5.28 11.71
N ARG A 211 11.24 6.28 12.57
CA ARG A 211 10.52 6.45 13.84
C ARG A 211 9.22 7.24 13.59
N PRO A 212 8.08 6.83 14.18
CA PRO A 212 6.91 7.69 14.26
C PRO A 212 7.20 8.94 15.12
N PRO A 213 6.59 10.11 14.82
CA PRO A 213 5.86 10.43 13.60
C PRO A 213 6.85 10.78 12.48
N SER A 214 7.03 9.91 11.49
CA SER A 214 7.85 10.25 10.32
C SER A 214 7.00 10.94 9.27
N ASP A 215 7.49 12.05 8.72
CA ASP A 215 6.83 12.90 7.69
C ASP A 215 6.56 12.20 6.33
N ALA A 216 6.77 10.88 6.24
CA ALA A 216 6.50 10.02 5.09
C ALA A 216 5.16 9.26 5.22
N ALA A 217 4.19 9.83 5.92
CA ALA A 217 2.88 9.24 6.15
C ALA A 217 1.79 10.24 5.78
N VAL A 218 0.99 9.95 4.74
CA VAL A 218 -0.16 10.78 4.38
C VAL A 218 -1.30 10.49 5.36
N ARG A 219 -1.69 11.50 6.14
CA ARG A 219 -2.85 11.44 7.03
C ARG A 219 -4.10 11.87 6.26
N LEU A 220 -4.94 10.91 5.92
CA LEU A 220 -6.26 11.13 5.34
C LEU A 220 -7.28 11.18 6.47
N SER A 221 -7.74 12.39 6.82
CA SER A 221 -8.72 12.58 7.89
C SER A 221 -10.14 12.75 7.33
N SER A 222 -11.07 11.96 7.89
CA SER A 222 -12.51 12.01 7.59
C SER A 222 -13.30 12.23 8.88
N ALA A 223 -14.57 12.60 8.77
CA ALA A 223 -15.47 12.71 9.92
C ALA A 223 -15.72 11.37 10.66
N ARG A 224 -15.24 10.24 10.11
CA ARG A 224 -15.41 8.89 10.68
C ARG A 224 -14.10 8.24 11.14
N GLY A 225 -12.96 8.92 10.98
CA GLY A 225 -11.65 8.39 11.37
C GLY A 225 -10.48 8.92 10.53
N VAL A 226 -9.28 8.54 10.95
CA VAL A 226 -8.01 8.89 10.29
C VAL A 226 -7.38 7.63 9.70
N SER A 227 -7.16 7.63 8.38
CA SER A 227 -6.37 6.62 7.69
C SER A 227 -4.95 7.14 7.48
N VAL A 228 -3.95 6.30 7.73
CA VAL A 228 -2.53 6.66 7.60
C VAL A 228 -1.90 5.80 6.51
N ALA A 229 -1.57 6.40 5.38
CA ALA A 229 -0.86 5.74 4.30
C ALA A 229 0.65 6.00 4.44
N SER A 230 1.40 5.00 4.89
CA SER A 230 2.87 5.05 4.87
C SER A 230 3.36 4.85 3.44
N VAL A 231 3.86 5.93 2.83
CA VAL A 231 4.35 5.89 1.45
C VAL A 231 5.84 5.55 1.47
N PRO A 232 6.20 4.38 0.91
CA PRO A 232 7.10 4.40 -0.23
C PRO A 232 6.60 3.51 -1.39
N PHE A 233 7.27 3.61 -2.54
CA PHE A 233 7.22 2.69 -3.68
C PHE A 233 6.10 2.81 -4.75
N THR A 234 5.17 3.78 -4.68
CA THR A 234 4.27 4.07 -5.83
C THR A 234 4.20 5.55 -6.18
N SER A 235 4.02 5.87 -7.47
CA SER A 235 3.80 7.23 -7.97
C SER A 235 2.33 7.68 -7.91
N ARG A 236 1.40 6.76 -7.68
CA ARG A 236 -0.04 7.01 -7.55
C ARG A 236 -0.60 6.14 -6.41
N THR A 237 -1.05 6.79 -5.35
CA THR A 237 -1.67 6.12 -4.19
C THR A 237 -3.18 6.14 -4.36
N HIS A 238 -3.78 4.98 -4.67
CA HIS A 238 -5.22 4.83 -4.71
C HIS A 238 -5.75 4.54 -3.29
N TYR A 239 -6.85 5.18 -2.91
CA TYR A 239 -7.55 4.97 -1.64
C TYR A 239 -9.05 5.06 -1.88
N GLY A 240 -9.83 4.24 -1.17
CA GLY A 240 -11.29 4.30 -1.22
C GLY A 240 -11.86 4.97 0.01
N VAL A 241 -13.01 5.63 -0.13
CA VAL A 241 -13.71 6.32 0.95
C VAL A 241 -15.16 5.85 0.98
N SER A 242 -15.51 5.03 1.98
CA SER A 242 -16.88 4.57 2.19
C SER A 242 -17.72 5.61 2.95
N GLY A 243 -18.73 6.20 2.30
CA GLY A 243 -19.66 7.12 2.94
C GLY A 243 -20.95 7.28 2.15
N ARG A 244 -22.06 7.57 2.85
CA ARG A 244 -23.16 8.33 2.22
C ARG A 244 -22.66 9.75 1.96
N GLN A 245 -23.20 10.42 0.92
CA GLN A 245 -22.75 11.71 0.39
C GLN A 245 -22.08 12.63 1.43
N PRO A 246 -20.85 13.11 1.18
CA PRO A 246 -20.22 14.07 2.06
C PRO A 246 -20.86 15.45 1.88
N GLU A 247 -21.57 15.96 2.89
CA GLU A 247 -21.82 17.40 3.01
C GLU A 247 -20.51 18.20 3.24
N ARG A 248 -19.41 17.53 3.62
CA ARG A 248 -18.10 18.15 3.86
C ARG A 248 -16.94 17.29 3.35
N PRO A 249 -15.96 17.87 2.61
CA PRO A 249 -14.81 17.12 2.11
C PRO A 249 -13.88 16.66 3.24
N CYS A 250 -13.24 15.51 3.02
CA CYS A 250 -12.16 15.01 3.88
C CYS A 250 -10.94 15.94 3.80
N ARG A 251 -10.23 16.15 4.91
CA ARG A 251 -9.02 17.00 4.96
C ARG A 251 -7.77 16.13 4.94
N VAL A 252 -6.80 16.51 4.11
CA VAL A 252 -5.45 15.97 4.15
C VAL A 252 -4.58 16.96 4.91
N SER A 253 -3.84 16.48 5.92
CA SER A 253 -2.78 17.26 6.55
C SER A 253 -1.43 16.58 6.30
N ARG A 254 -0.36 17.38 6.28
CA ARG A 254 0.97 16.85 6.64
C ARG A 254 0.96 16.46 8.13
#